data_AF-A0A5N6NPV1-F1
#
_entry.id   AF-A0A5N6NPV1-F1
#
_cell.length_a   1.000
_cell.length_b   1.000
_cell.length_c   1.000
_cell.angle_alpha   90.00
_cell.angle_beta   90.00
_cell.angle_gamma   90.00
#
_symmetry.space_group_name_H-M   'P 1'
#
loop_
_entity.id
_entity.type
_entity.pdbx_description
1 polymer ?
#
loop_
_entity_poly.entity_id
_entity_poly.type
_entity_poly.pdbx_seq_one_letter_code
_entity_poly.pdbx_strand_id
1 'polypeptide(L)'
;MIPRRQNGTRKIEASSKEQEERWFPIWILKIQHEKKLHDGLKNLHTNGDKSVEKSERVYSSTSETLPVFKCQIPGLDYVVFVKGSGPHDIQYDYQQDRPPKEIIVSRKCAEAVLRGAQVYVPGILACSAHVEKGDKVAVSVGVEQPDPQYIERDGLYIGQGITMLSRAGIFRDLSGLGVGLTDRVFRLPSFNDVLKGDIFLQNLPSIITAQILGMCGERILHMCAAPGGKTTAIASLMKDKGEVIAVDRSHNKVLEIHNLAAELGLNSITAYKLDALKAVHKNKLNGDTKF
;
A
#
# COMPACT_ATOMS: atom_id res chain seq x y z
N MET A 1 46.13 5.55 -8.22
CA MET A 1 45.33 6.76 -7.88
C MET A 1 44.45 7.07 -9.09
N ILE A 2 43.16 6.77 -8.98
CA ILE A 2 42.15 6.98 -10.03
C ILE A 2 41.08 7.87 -9.36
N PRO A 3 40.57 8.93 -10.00
CA PRO A 3 39.88 10.01 -9.30
C PRO A 3 38.52 9.57 -8.76
N ARG A 4 38.24 9.97 -7.50
CA ARG A 4 36.94 9.83 -6.83
C ARG A 4 35.87 10.56 -7.67
N ARG A 5 34.86 9.83 -8.16
CA ARG A 5 33.64 10.44 -8.70
C ARG A 5 32.86 11.08 -7.56
N GLN A 6 32.56 12.37 -7.70
CA GLN A 6 31.68 13.12 -6.81
C GLN A 6 30.22 12.81 -7.17
N ASN A 7 29.40 12.60 -6.13
CA ASN A 7 27.93 12.67 -6.10
C ASN A 7 27.16 11.74 -7.05
N GLY A 8 26.91 10.50 -6.59
CA GLY A 8 25.96 9.56 -7.18
C GLY A 8 24.74 9.35 -6.28
N THR A 9 23.79 10.30 -6.27
CA THR A 9 22.41 10.05 -5.82
C THR A 9 21.50 10.19 -7.03
N ARG A 10 20.98 9.09 -7.57
CA ARG A 10 19.85 9.18 -8.51
C ARG A 10 18.60 9.53 -7.71
N LYS A 11 18.12 10.76 -7.89
CA LYS A 11 16.77 11.16 -7.47
C LYS A 11 15.75 10.28 -8.21
N ILE A 12 14.59 10.06 -7.59
CA ILE A 12 13.41 9.59 -8.32
C ILE A 12 12.98 10.75 -9.23
N GLU A 13 13.59 10.86 -10.41
CA GLU A 13 13.10 11.74 -11.48
C GLU A 13 11.97 11.00 -12.19
N ALA A 14 10.76 11.54 -12.11
CA ALA A 14 9.64 11.04 -12.89
C ALA A 14 9.92 11.30 -14.37
N SER A 15 10.24 10.24 -15.14
CA SER A 15 10.39 10.37 -16.58
C SER A 15 8.99 10.53 -17.19
N SER A 16 8.62 11.76 -17.53
CA SER A 16 7.36 12.23 -18.13
C SER A 16 6.23 12.65 -17.17
N LYS A 17 5.50 13.70 -17.58
CA LYS A 17 4.26 14.21 -16.93
C LYS A 17 3.20 13.13 -16.73
N GLU A 18 3.18 12.12 -17.60
CA GLU A 18 2.23 11.00 -17.54
C GLU A 18 2.61 9.98 -16.45
N GLN A 19 3.90 9.84 -16.13
CA GLN A 19 4.33 9.11 -14.94
C GLN A 19 4.08 9.92 -13.66
N GLU A 20 4.29 11.24 -13.69
CA GLU A 20 3.93 12.13 -12.57
C GLU A 20 2.48 11.92 -12.12
N GLU A 21 1.50 11.86 -13.02
CA GLU A 21 0.08 11.60 -12.67
C GLU A 21 -0.16 10.19 -12.11
N ARG A 22 0.65 9.21 -12.51
CA ARG A 22 0.61 7.84 -11.96
C ARG A 22 1.22 7.75 -10.56
N TRP A 23 2.13 8.66 -10.23
CA TRP A 23 2.81 8.80 -8.94
C TRP A 23 2.21 9.91 -8.07
N PHE A 24 1.25 10.69 -8.58
CA PHE A 24 0.58 11.70 -7.79
C PHE A 24 -0.09 10.99 -6.61
N PRO A 25 0.20 11.41 -5.37
CA PRO A 25 -0.16 10.68 -4.17
C PRO A 25 -1.63 10.97 -3.85
N ILE A 26 -2.51 10.45 -4.70
CA ILE A 26 -3.95 10.49 -4.52
C ILE A 26 -4.35 9.10 -4.04
N TRP A 27 -4.55 8.96 -2.75
CA TRP A 27 -5.22 7.79 -2.22
C TRP A 27 -6.71 7.89 -2.44
N ILE A 28 -7.33 6.75 -2.70
CA ILE A 28 -8.76 6.67 -2.90
C ILE A 28 -9.31 5.77 -1.84
N LEU A 29 -10.11 6.40 -1.00
CA LEU A 29 -10.76 5.80 0.13
C LEU A 29 -12.19 5.52 -0.30
N LYS A 30 -12.53 4.23 -0.39
CA LYS A 30 -13.92 3.83 -0.43
C LYS A 30 -14.45 3.85 1.00
N ILE A 31 -15.48 4.64 1.26
CA ILE A 31 -16.15 4.67 2.55
C ILE A 31 -17.33 3.70 2.47
N GLN A 32 -17.39 2.74 3.39
CA GLN A 32 -18.53 1.84 3.51
C GLN A 32 -19.65 2.44 4.36
N HIS A 33 -19.31 3.31 5.34
CA HIS A 33 -20.27 4.00 6.20
C HIS A 33 -19.94 5.48 6.40
N GLU A 34 -20.78 6.38 5.84
CA GLU A 34 -20.53 7.84 5.81
C GLU A 34 -20.44 8.52 7.19
N LYS A 35 -21.12 8.00 8.22
CA LYS A 35 -21.29 8.69 9.51
C LYS A 35 -20.02 8.84 10.37
N LYS A 36 -18.90 8.19 10.04
CA LYS A 36 -17.68 8.16 10.89
C LYS A 36 -16.44 8.83 10.28
N LEU A 37 -16.52 9.30 9.03
CA LEU A 37 -15.36 9.80 8.30
C LEU A 37 -14.74 11.07 8.92
N HIS A 38 -15.58 12.05 9.27
CA HIS A 38 -15.10 13.36 9.72
C HIS A 38 -14.34 13.30 11.05
N ASP A 39 -14.68 12.36 11.94
CA ASP A 39 -14.01 12.20 13.22
C ASP A 39 -12.74 11.34 13.08
N GLY A 40 -12.74 10.32 12.21
CA GLY A 40 -11.54 9.52 11.94
C GLY A 40 -10.44 10.28 11.19
N LEU A 41 -10.80 11.11 10.21
CA LEU A 41 -9.84 11.93 9.45
C LEU A 41 -9.20 13.05 10.30
N LYS A 42 -9.91 13.59 11.29
CA LYS A 42 -9.33 14.54 12.28
C LYS A 42 -8.28 13.87 13.17
N ASN A 43 -8.39 12.57 13.39
CA ASN A 43 -7.45 11.78 14.22
C ASN A 43 -6.27 11.18 13.43
N LEU A 44 -6.26 11.33 12.09
CA LEU A 44 -5.19 10.89 11.19
C LEU A 44 -3.94 11.79 11.23
N HIS A 45 -3.93 12.78 12.12
CA HIS A 45 -2.71 13.49 12.50
C HIS A 45 -1.68 12.48 13.00
N THR A 46 -0.41 12.73 12.67
CA THR A 46 0.78 11.91 12.93
C THR A 46 0.87 11.44 14.39
N ASN A 47 0.07 10.47 14.77
CA ASN A 47 0.23 9.69 15.98
C ASN A 47 1.27 8.64 15.64
N GLY A 48 2.52 8.89 16.03
CA GLY A 48 3.33 7.79 16.52
C GLY A 48 2.52 7.06 17.59
N ASP A 49 2.53 5.73 17.52
CA ASP A 49 1.83 4.81 18.41
C ASP A 49 1.71 5.34 19.84
N LYS A 50 0.46 5.52 20.31
CA LYS A 50 0.16 5.78 21.72
C LYS A 50 0.26 4.47 22.48
N SER A 51 1.49 4.11 22.87
CA SER A 51 1.75 3.16 23.95
C SER A 51 3.13 3.38 24.57
N VAL A 52 3.40 4.59 25.10
CA VAL A 52 4.45 4.82 26.12
C VAL A 52 4.01 5.97 27.03
N GLU A 53 4.22 5.79 28.33
CA GLU A 53 3.79 6.61 29.45
C GLU A 53 4.30 8.07 29.45
N LYS A 54 3.55 8.89 30.21
CA LYS A 54 3.81 10.25 30.73
C LYS A 54 5.26 10.77 30.63
N SER A 55 5.44 11.88 29.92
CA SER A 55 6.19 13.05 30.41
C SER A 55 5.87 14.28 29.55
N GLU A 56 5.49 15.37 30.19
CA GLU A 56 5.38 16.70 29.59
C GLU A 56 6.74 17.14 29.02
N ARG A 57 6.74 17.66 27.78
CA ARG A 57 7.36 18.93 27.38
C ARG A 57 7.35 19.10 25.85
N VAL A 58 6.68 20.17 25.44
CA VAL A 58 6.96 21.05 24.29
C VAL A 58 7.28 20.36 22.95
N TYR A 59 6.27 20.28 22.08
CA TYR A 59 6.48 20.33 20.63
C TYR A 59 5.58 21.40 20.02
N SER A 60 6.19 22.52 19.67
CA SER A 60 5.65 23.46 18.68
C SER A 60 6.16 23.06 17.30
N SER A 61 5.27 22.77 16.36
CA SER A 61 5.33 23.26 14.97
C SER A 61 4.32 22.54 14.06
N THR A 62 3.38 23.34 13.54
CA THR A 62 2.66 23.20 12.25
C THR A 62 1.81 21.94 12.02
N SER A 63 0.57 22.01 12.48
CA SER A 63 -0.56 21.16 12.08
C SER A 63 -1.00 21.48 10.65
N GLU A 64 -0.37 20.90 9.64
CA GLU A 64 -0.91 20.89 8.28
C GLU A 64 -1.97 19.77 8.15
N THR A 65 -3.24 20.15 8.21
CA THR A 65 -4.35 19.25 7.87
C THR A 65 -4.24 18.87 6.39
N LEU A 66 -3.99 17.59 6.11
CA LEU A 66 -3.94 17.10 4.72
C LEU A 66 -5.30 17.31 4.04
N PRO A 67 -5.33 17.87 2.82
CA PRO A 67 -6.60 18.18 2.17
C PRO A 67 -7.25 16.89 1.66
N VAL A 68 -8.45 16.63 2.18
CA VAL A 68 -9.33 15.53 1.75
C VAL A 68 -10.41 16.09 0.85
N PHE A 69 -10.61 15.49 -0.31
CA PHE A 69 -11.56 15.92 -1.33
C PHE A 69 -12.60 14.83 -1.58
N LYS A 70 -13.87 15.19 -1.71
CA LYS A 70 -14.89 14.26 -2.20
C LYS A 70 -14.75 14.07 -3.70
N CYS A 71 -15.01 12.85 -4.17
CA CYS A 71 -15.06 12.58 -5.60
C CYS A 71 -16.18 13.39 -6.25
N GLN A 72 -15.87 14.02 -7.39
CA GLN A 72 -16.84 14.81 -8.17
C GLN A 72 -17.49 14.00 -9.29
N ILE A 73 -17.15 12.72 -9.43
CA ILE A 73 -17.71 11.83 -10.45
C ILE A 73 -19.12 11.42 -9.97
N PRO A 74 -20.17 11.63 -10.78
CA PRO A 74 -21.54 11.24 -10.41
C PRO A 74 -21.64 9.76 -10.03
N GLY A 75 -22.30 9.47 -8.91
CA GLY A 75 -22.48 8.10 -8.40
C GLY A 75 -21.32 7.56 -7.58
N LEU A 76 -20.25 8.34 -7.37
CA LEU A 76 -19.11 7.99 -6.52
C LEU A 76 -19.03 8.86 -5.24
N ASP A 77 -20.18 9.28 -4.71
CA ASP A 77 -20.26 10.18 -3.53
C ASP A 77 -19.61 9.59 -2.26
N TYR A 78 -19.51 8.25 -2.21
CA TYR A 78 -18.88 7.47 -1.14
C TYR A 78 -17.35 7.39 -1.26
N VAL A 79 -16.75 8.06 -2.24
CA VAL A 79 -15.32 8.04 -2.53
C VAL A 79 -14.67 9.35 -2.09
N VAL A 80 -13.58 9.25 -1.33
CA VAL A 80 -12.76 10.41 -0.99
C VAL A 80 -11.32 10.24 -1.43
N PHE A 81 -10.74 11.36 -1.84
CA PHE A 81 -9.37 11.51 -2.25
C PHE A 81 -8.57 12.14 -1.13
N VAL A 82 -7.46 11.53 -0.76
CA VAL A 82 -6.51 12.12 0.18
C VAL A 82 -5.26 12.49 -0.60
N LYS A 83 -4.97 13.80 -0.65
CA LYS A 83 -3.81 14.32 -1.37
C LYS A 83 -2.60 14.36 -0.45
N GLY A 84 -1.55 13.63 -0.83
CA GLY A 84 -0.23 13.77 -0.23
C GLY A 84 0.60 14.87 -0.86
N SER A 85 1.85 14.98 -0.41
CA SER A 85 2.86 15.87 -0.98
C SER A 85 4.12 15.11 -1.37
N GLY A 86 4.86 15.63 -2.35
CA GLY A 86 6.11 15.05 -2.84
C GLY A 86 6.25 15.19 -4.36
N PRO A 87 7.37 14.78 -4.95
CA PRO A 87 8.53 14.18 -4.28
C PRO A 87 9.30 15.22 -3.43
N HIS A 88 9.70 14.83 -2.22
CA HIS A 88 10.52 15.64 -1.32
C HIS A 88 11.98 15.19 -1.38
N ASP A 89 12.90 16.15 -1.34
CA ASP A 89 14.32 15.87 -1.19
C ASP A 89 14.63 15.55 0.28
N ILE A 90 15.00 14.29 0.54
CA ILE A 90 15.38 13.84 1.89
C ILE A 90 16.87 14.08 2.10
N GLN A 91 17.20 14.73 3.21
CA GLN A 91 18.58 14.89 3.65
C GLN A 91 19.01 13.67 4.46
N TYR A 92 19.85 12.83 3.85
CA TYR A 92 20.50 11.74 4.55
C TYR A 92 21.84 12.23 5.14
N ASP A 93 22.14 11.82 6.36
CA ASP A 93 23.37 12.21 7.06
C ASP A 93 24.58 11.49 6.45
N TYR A 94 25.03 11.91 5.26
CA TYR A 94 26.23 11.42 4.62
C TYR A 94 27.45 12.10 5.28
N GLN A 95 28.14 11.37 6.15
CA GLN A 95 29.47 11.79 6.61
C GLN A 95 30.52 11.25 5.64
N GLN A 96 31.53 12.07 5.33
CA GLN A 96 32.55 11.82 4.28
C GLN A 96 33.26 10.45 4.37
N ASP A 97 33.24 9.79 5.54
CA ASP A 97 33.86 8.49 5.80
C ASP A 97 32.90 7.42 6.38
N ARG A 98 31.59 7.71 6.47
CA ARG A 98 30.61 6.74 6.99
C ARG A 98 29.27 6.87 6.28
N PRO A 99 28.88 5.92 5.41
CA PRO A 99 27.54 5.92 4.83
C PRO A 99 26.50 5.73 5.94
N PRO A 100 25.28 6.27 5.76
CA PRO A 100 24.21 6.08 6.73
C PRO A 100 23.90 4.58 6.89
N LYS A 101 23.47 4.19 8.09
CA LYS A 101 22.91 2.85 8.29
C LYS A 101 21.70 2.70 7.36
N GLU A 102 21.56 1.53 6.74
CA GLU A 102 20.60 1.30 5.68
C GLU A 102 19.72 0.07 5.98
N ILE A 103 18.45 0.18 5.64
CA ILE A 103 17.47 -0.90 5.58
C ILE A 103 17.02 -1.06 4.14
N ILE A 104 17.24 -2.24 3.57
CA ILE A 104 16.84 -2.60 2.21
C ILE A 104 15.50 -3.33 2.29
N VAL A 105 14.50 -2.81 1.59
CA VAL A 105 13.15 -3.38 1.56
C VAL A 105 12.82 -3.98 0.20
N SER A 106 11.86 -4.90 0.18
CA SER A 106 11.33 -5.45 -1.07
C SER A 106 10.61 -4.39 -1.89
N ARG A 107 10.51 -4.62 -3.20
CA ARG A 107 9.73 -3.76 -4.11
C ARG A 107 8.30 -3.53 -3.61
N LYS A 108 7.60 -4.58 -3.16
CA LYS A 108 6.21 -4.47 -2.66
C LYS A 108 6.13 -3.59 -1.41
N CYS A 109 7.09 -3.74 -0.49
CA CYS A 109 7.18 -2.89 0.68
C CYS A 109 7.47 -1.43 0.29
N ALA A 110 8.38 -1.20 -0.65
CA ALA A 110 8.68 0.14 -1.15
C ALA A 110 7.45 0.83 -1.77
N GLU A 111 6.71 0.10 -2.60
CA GLU A 111 5.46 0.59 -3.19
C GLU A 111 4.39 0.92 -2.13
N ALA A 112 4.38 0.25 -0.98
CA ALA A 112 3.50 0.58 0.15
C ALA A 112 4.03 1.79 0.95
N VAL A 113 5.34 1.91 1.13
CA VAL A 113 6.01 3.02 1.83
C VAL A 113 5.84 4.34 1.08
N LEU A 114 6.02 4.34 -0.25
CA LEU A 114 5.76 5.51 -1.11
C LEU A 114 4.29 5.93 -1.07
N ARG A 115 3.44 5.02 -0.58
CA ARG A 115 2.03 5.20 -0.33
C ARG A 115 1.75 5.63 1.13
N GLY A 116 2.76 5.80 1.98
CA GLY A 116 2.60 6.27 3.37
C GLY A 116 2.57 5.16 4.43
N ALA A 117 2.73 3.89 4.04
CA ALA A 117 2.87 2.80 5.00
C ALA A 117 4.20 2.88 5.77
N GLN A 118 4.24 2.31 6.97
CA GLN A 118 5.51 2.07 7.67
C GLN A 118 6.24 0.86 7.06
N VAL A 119 7.51 0.66 7.46
CA VAL A 119 8.25 -0.55 7.10
C VAL A 119 8.01 -1.62 8.16
N TYR A 120 7.34 -2.70 7.78
CA TYR A 120 7.13 -3.86 8.64
C TYR A 120 8.18 -4.93 8.37
N VAL A 121 8.47 -5.75 9.38
CA VAL A 121 9.49 -6.80 9.35
C VAL A 121 9.43 -7.68 8.10
N PRO A 122 8.26 -8.21 7.67
CA PRO A 122 8.20 -9.07 6.48
C PRO A 122 8.64 -8.39 5.17
N GLY A 123 8.67 -7.05 5.15
CA GLY A 123 9.09 -6.27 4.00
C GLY A 123 10.60 -6.03 3.92
N ILE A 124 11.35 -6.29 4.99
CA ILE A 124 12.80 -6.03 5.08
C ILE A 124 13.57 -7.22 4.49
N LEU A 125 14.47 -6.93 3.56
CA LEU A 125 15.33 -7.93 2.89
C LEU A 125 16.73 -7.98 3.51
N ALA A 126 17.29 -6.82 3.86
CA ALA A 126 18.62 -6.70 4.43
C ALA A 126 18.74 -5.44 5.29
N CYS A 127 19.73 -5.42 6.18
CA CYS A 127 20.10 -4.24 6.95
C CYS A 127 21.61 -4.15 7.14
N SER A 128 22.13 -2.96 7.46
CA SER A 128 23.53 -2.79 7.86
C SER A 128 23.87 -3.63 9.10
N ALA A 129 25.16 -3.97 9.25
CA ALA A 129 25.56 -5.03 10.16
C ALA A 129 25.33 -4.75 11.66
N HIS A 130 25.36 -3.46 12.05
CA HIS A 130 25.28 -2.98 13.43
C HIS A 130 24.05 -2.10 13.65
N VAL A 131 22.92 -2.52 13.09
CA VAL A 131 21.62 -1.89 13.34
C VAL A 131 21.08 -2.35 14.69
N GLU A 132 20.86 -1.40 15.58
CA GLU A 132 20.20 -1.53 16.86
C GLU A 132 18.87 -0.80 16.85
N LYS A 133 18.01 -1.09 17.83
CA LYS A 133 16.77 -0.36 18.04
C LYS A 133 17.07 1.11 18.37
N GLY A 134 16.36 2.04 17.74
CA GLY A 134 16.52 3.48 17.91
C GLY A 134 17.52 4.12 16.95
N ASP A 135 18.18 3.34 16.09
CA ASP A 135 19.07 3.88 15.08
C ASP A 135 18.30 4.64 14.00
N LYS A 136 18.88 5.78 13.61
CA LYS A 136 18.48 6.50 12.41
C LYS A 136 19.01 5.78 11.18
N VAL A 137 18.11 5.38 10.29
CA VAL A 137 18.44 4.59 9.10
C VAL A 137 17.82 5.19 7.84
N ALA A 138 18.56 5.08 6.73
CA ALA A 138 18.02 5.29 5.40
C ALA A 138 17.30 4.01 4.94
N VAL A 139 16.20 4.18 4.20
CA VAL A 139 15.42 3.07 3.65
C VAL A 139 15.56 3.09 2.14
N SER A 140 16.02 1.98 1.56
CA SER A 140 16.22 1.82 0.12
C SER A 140 15.52 0.58 -0.42
N VAL A 141 15.31 0.55 -1.74
CA VAL A 141 14.67 -0.58 -2.42
C VAL A 141 15.72 -1.58 -2.89
N GLY A 142 15.51 -2.86 -2.58
CA GLY A 142 16.21 -3.95 -3.22
C GLY A 142 15.78 -4.05 -4.69
N VAL A 143 16.55 -3.45 -5.58
CA VAL A 143 16.39 -3.64 -7.02
C VAL A 143 17.01 -4.98 -7.38
N GLU A 144 16.23 -5.90 -7.94
CA GLU A 144 16.75 -7.15 -8.51
C GLU A 144 17.69 -6.77 -9.66
N GLN A 145 19.01 -6.79 -9.41
CA GLN A 145 19.98 -6.73 -10.48
C GLN A 145 20.27 -8.17 -10.96
N PRO A 146 20.29 -8.41 -12.28
CA PRO A 146 20.54 -9.73 -12.85
C PRO A 146 22.01 -10.21 -12.75
N ASP A 147 22.92 -9.45 -12.13
CA ASP A 147 24.34 -9.77 -12.07
C ASP A 147 24.84 -9.97 -10.62
N PRO A 148 25.41 -11.14 -10.27
CA PRO A 148 25.96 -11.43 -8.94
C PRO A 148 27.31 -10.76 -8.62
N GLN A 149 27.92 -10.01 -9.55
CA GLN A 149 29.11 -9.23 -9.23
C GLN A 149 28.71 -7.98 -8.42
N TYR A 150 29.24 -7.90 -7.19
CA TYR A 150 29.14 -6.76 -6.28
C TYR A 150 29.65 -5.48 -6.95
N ILE A 151 28.77 -4.81 -7.69
CA ILE A 151 28.95 -3.44 -8.13
C ILE A 151 28.17 -2.60 -7.13
N GLU A 152 28.85 -1.57 -6.62
CA GLU A 152 28.36 -0.51 -5.75
C GLU A 152 26.84 -0.29 -5.92
N ARG A 153 26.05 -0.67 -4.92
CA ARG A 153 24.60 -0.55 -5.00
C ARG A 153 24.23 0.92 -4.95
N ASP A 154 23.89 1.49 -6.11
CA ASP A 154 23.13 2.73 -6.21
C ASP A 154 21.70 2.48 -5.70
N GLY A 155 21.55 2.46 -4.38
CA GLY A 155 20.28 2.20 -3.71
C GLY A 155 19.25 3.27 -4.02
N LEU A 156 18.05 2.86 -4.44
CA LEU A 156 16.92 3.78 -4.59
C LEU A 156 16.36 4.12 -3.21
N TYR A 157 16.76 5.26 -2.66
CA TYR A 157 16.30 5.71 -1.34
C TYR A 157 14.87 6.28 -1.40
N ILE A 158 14.01 5.80 -0.50
CA ILE A 158 12.57 6.15 -0.47
C ILE A 158 12.15 6.87 0.82
N GLY A 159 13.03 6.91 1.82
CA GLY A 159 12.70 7.42 3.14
C GLY A 159 13.85 7.31 4.13
N GLN A 160 13.70 8.00 5.26
CA GLN A 160 14.54 7.88 6.44
C GLN A 160 13.66 7.65 7.66
N GLY A 161 14.14 6.85 8.61
CA GLY A 161 13.36 6.51 9.79
C GLY A 161 14.19 6.03 10.96
N ILE A 162 13.48 5.61 12.00
CA ILE A 162 14.03 5.06 13.24
C ILE A 162 13.70 3.57 13.30
N THR A 163 14.69 2.73 13.56
CA THR A 163 14.50 1.29 13.72
C THR A 163 13.78 0.99 15.03
N MET A 164 12.80 0.10 14.97
CA MET A 164 12.02 -0.30 16.15
C MET A 164 12.51 -1.62 16.75
N LEU A 165 13.34 -2.34 16.02
CA LEU A 165 13.95 -3.61 16.39
C LEU A 165 15.46 -3.58 16.11
N SER A 166 16.22 -4.39 16.84
CA SER A 166 17.61 -4.68 16.49
C SER A 166 17.69 -5.58 15.26
N ARG A 167 18.87 -5.70 14.66
CA ARG A 167 19.12 -6.64 13.56
C ARG A 167 18.66 -8.07 13.88
N ALA A 168 18.90 -8.53 15.11
CA ALA A 168 18.46 -9.85 15.53
C ALA A 168 16.93 -9.97 15.58
N GLY A 169 16.22 -8.93 16.04
CA GLY A 169 14.75 -8.90 16.02
C GLY A 169 14.20 -8.89 14.60
N ILE A 170 14.75 -8.05 13.72
CA ILE A 170 14.33 -7.97 12.31
C ILE A 170 14.35 -9.33 11.60
N PHE A 171 15.36 -10.17 11.84
CA PHE A 171 15.49 -11.47 11.16
C PHE A 171 15.00 -12.68 11.97
N ARG A 172 14.56 -12.50 13.21
CA ARG A 172 13.95 -13.56 14.03
C ARG A 172 12.43 -13.42 14.11
N ASP A 173 11.92 -12.20 14.14
CA ASP A 173 10.51 -11.93 14.29
C ASP A 173 9.76 -12.16 12.96
N LEU A 174 8.58 -12.76 13.04
CA LEU A 174 7.75 -13.05 11.85
C LEU A 174 6.83 -11.88 11.47
N SER A 175 6.69 -10.87 12.34
CA SER A 175 5.81 -9.72 12.15
C SER A 175 6.21 -8.57 13.08
N GLY A 176 5.70 -7.37 12.81
CA GLY A 176 5.94 -6.19 13.64
C GLY A 176 6.47 -5.00 12.83
N LEU A 177 6.45 -3.83 13.47
CA LEU A 177 7.02 -2.61 12.90
C LEU A 177 8.55 -2.72 12.93
N GLY A 178 9.18 -2.66 11.75
CA GLY A 178 10.64 -2.71 11.63
C GLY A 178 11.27 -1.32 11.65
N VAL A 179 10.74 -0.39 10.86
CA VAL A 179 11.20 1.01 10.80
C VAL A 179 10.00 1.96 10.82
N GLY A 180 9.98 2.86 11.79
CA GLY A 180 9.09 4.02 11.81
C GLY A 180 9.70 5.15 10.96
N LEU A 181 9.15 5.36 9.78
CA LEU A 181 9.65 6.37 8.83
C LEU A 181 9.26 7.78 9.29
N THR A 182 10.29 8.62 9.46
CA THR A 182 10.21 10.01 9.93
C THR A 182 10.22 11.01 8.78
N ASP A 183 10.96 10.72 7.69
CA ASP A 183 10.97 11.53 6.48
C ASP A 183 10.85 10.64 5.23
N ARG A 184 10.17 11.13 4.20
CA ARG A 184 9.69 10.32 3.07
C ARG A 184 9.67 11.14 1.80
N VAL A 185 9.95 10.49 0.67
CA VAL A 185 9.87 11.14 -0.65
C VAL A 185 8.44 11.56 -0.93
N PHE A 186 7.45 10.73 -0.57
CA PHE A 186 6.05 11.10 -0.60
C PHE A 186 5.46 11.06 0.81
N ARG A 187 4.88 12.19 1.23
CA ARG A 187 4.20 12.34 2.51
C ARG A 187 2.73 12.10 2.31
N LEU A 188 2.30 10.93 2.77
CA LEU A 188 0.94 10.46 2.79
C LEU A 188 0.64 9.96 4.21
N PRO A 189 -0.61 10.11 4.68
CA PRO A 189 -0.95 9.62 5.99
C PRO A 189 -1.01 8.08 5.96
N SER A 190 -0.68 7.47 7.09
CA SER A 190 -0.83 6.03 7.25
C SER A 190 -2.29 5.71 7.60
N PHE A 191 -2.89 4.79 6.86
CA PHE A 191 -4.26 4.30 7.12
C PHE A 191 -4.26 2.92 7.77
N ASN A 192 -3.13 2.46 8.29
CA ASN A 192 -3.09 1.18 8.98
C ASN A 192 -3.98 1.24 10.23
N ASP A 193 -4.93 0.32 10.36
CA ASP A 193 -5.93 0.24 11.43
C ASP A 193 -6.82 1.48 11.63
N VAL A 194 -6.81 2.43 10.69
CA VAL A 194 -7.69 3.60 10.76
C VAL A 194 -9.07 3.23 10.25
N LEU A 195 -10.09 3.37 11.13
CA LEU A 195 -11.50 3.13 10.78
C LEU A 195 -11.71 1.77 10.08
N LYS A 196 -11.11 0.72 10.66
CA LYS A 196 -11.17 -0.65 10.14
C LYS A 196 -12.62 -1.07 9.89
N GLY A 197 -12.89 -1.58 8.70
CA GLY A 197 -14.24 -1.95 8.23
C GLY A 197 -15.09 -0.78 7.72
N ASP A 198 -14.84 0.46 8.15
CA ASP A 198 -15.58 1.63 7.65
C ASP A 198 -14.92 2.22 6.37
N ILE A 199 -13.62 1.97 6.18
CA ILE A 199 -12.79 2.48 5.08
C ILE A 199 -12.06 1.33 4.37
N PHE A 200 -11.97 1.43 3.05
CA PHE A 200 -11.20 0.51 2.23
C PHE A 200 -10.37 1.27 1.17
N LEU A 201 -9.04 1.09 1.20
CA LEU A 201 -8.13 1.71 0.21
C LEU A 201 -8.23 1.00 -1.14
N GLN A 202 -8.52 1.76 -2.19
CA GLN A 202 -8.60 1.27 -3.57
C GLN A 202 -7.97 2.23 -4.55
N ASN A 203 -7.79 1.79 -5.79
CA ASN A 203 -7.45 2.67 -6.90
C ASN A 203 -8.73 3.08 -7.64
N LEU A 204 -8.74 4.26 -8.28
CA LEU A 204 -9.92 4.82 -8.95
C LEU A 204 -10.48 3.88 -10.00
N PRO A 205 -9.63 3.28 -10.88
CA PRO A 205 -10.14 2.39 -11.91
C PRO A 205 -10.85 1.18 -11.30
N SER A 206 -10.40 0.71 -10.12
CA SER A 206 -11.02 -0.42 -9.45
C SER A 206 -12.41 -0.10 -8.93
N ILE A 207 -12.60 1.12 -8.40
CA ILE A 207 -13.90 1.59 -7.92
C ILE A 207 -14.84 1.83 -9.10
N ILE A 208 -14.36 2.48 -10.16
CA ILE A 208 -15.16 2.73 -11.38
C ILE A 208 -15.62 1.40 -11.99
N THR A 209 -14.73 0.40 -12.10
CA THR A 209 -15.12 -0.94 -12.57
C THR A 209 -16.23 -1.55 -11.70
N ALA A 210 -16.12 -1.45 -10.38
CA ALA A 210 -17.15 -1.96 -9.48
C ALA A 210 -18.48 -1.20 -9.63
N GLN A 211 -18.43 0.12 -9.84
CA GLN A 211 -19.61 0.96 -10.07
C GLN A 211 -20.36 0.58 -11.35
N ILE A 212 -19.63 0.28 -12.42
CA ILE A 212 -20.21 -0.12 -13.71
C ILE A 212 -20.83 -1.52 -13.62
N LEU A 213 -20.18 -2.46 -12.92
CA LEU A 213 -20.63 -3.85 -12.83
C LEU A 213 -21.63 -4.12 -11.70
N GLY A 214 -21.65 -3.31 -10.64
CA GLY A 214 -22.33 -3.61 -9.37
C GLY A 214 -23.84 -3.39 -9.36
N MET A 215 -24.55 -3.90 -10.38
CA MET A 215 -26.01 -3.80 -10.47
C MET A 215 -26.70 -4.80 -9.53
N CYS A 216 -27.66 -4.31 -8.74
CA CYS A 216 -28.37 -5.10 -7.74
C CYS A 216 -29.15 -6.26 -8.37
N GLY A 217 -29.04 -7.46 -7.79
CA GLY A 217 -29.74 -8.66 -8.23
C GLY A 217 -29.04 -9.46 -9.34
N GLU A 218 -27.91 -8.98 -9.87
CA GLU A 218 -27.16 -9.68 -10.90
C GLU A 218 -26.30 -10.82 -10.33
N ARG A 219 -25.82 -11.66 -11.26
CA ARG A 219 -24.84 -12.71 -11.00
C ARG A 219 -23.53 -12.37 -11.70
N ILE A 220 -22.48 -12.11 -10.94
CA ILE A 220 -21.21 -11.58 -11.45
C ILE A 220 -20.09 -12.58 -11.21
N LEU A 221 -19.23 -12.78 -12.21
CA LEU A 221 -18.02 -13.60 -12.12
C LEU A 221 -16.77 -12.72 -12.13
N HIS A 222 -15.96 -12.82 -11.07
CA HIS A 222 -14.66 -12.16 -10.97
C HIS A 222 -13.52 -13.19 -11.05
N MET A 223 -12.91 -13.31 -12.23
CA MET A 223 -11.98 -14.38 -12.61
C MET A 223 -10.60 -14.38 -11.91
N CYS A 224 -10.15 -13.23 -11.42
CA CYS A 224 -8.83 -13.06 -10.77
C CYS A 224 -9.00 -12.22 -9.51
N ALA A 225 -9.67 -12.80 -8.52
CA ALA A 225 -10.33 -12.01 -7.50
C ALA A 225 -9.44 -11.54 -6.34
N ALA A 226 -8.33 -12.21 -6.04
CA ALA A 226 -7.56 -11.91 -4.84
C ALA A 226 -6.81 -10.56 -4.95
N PRO A 227 -6.67 -9.82 -3.84
CA PRO A 227 -7.08 -10.18 -2.46
C PRO A 227 -8.57 -9.95 -2.14
N GLY A 228 -9.41 -9.57 -3.12
CA GLY A 228 -10.86 -9.47 -2.94
C GLY A 228 -11.43 -8.05 -2.94
N GLY A 229 -10.59 -7.01 -2.99
CA GLY A 229 -11.07 -5.64 -2.81
C GLY A 229 -12.06 -5.13 -3.89
N LYS A 230 -11.98 -5.61 -5.14
CA LYS A 230 -13.01 -5.31 -6.16
C LYS A 230 -14.26 -6.15 -5.96
N THR A 231 -14.08 -7.43 -5.62
CA THR A 231 -15.17 -8.37 -5.32
C THR A 231 -16.07 -7.83 -4.23
N THR A 232 -15.47 -7.40 -3.12
CA THR A 232 -16.21 -6.82 -2.00
C THR A 232 -16.79 -5.46 -2.33
N ALA A 233 -16.10 -4.67 -3.18
CA ALA A 233 -16.65 -3.41 -3.66
C ALA A 233 -17.92 -3.61 -4.50
N ILE A 234 -17.95 -4.60 -5.38
CA ILE A 234 -19.10 -4.99 -6.20
C ILE A 234 -20.25 -5.46 -5.30
N ALA A 235 -20.01 -6.43 -4.42
CA ALA A 235 -21.02 -6.94 -3.50
C ALA A 235 -21.62 -5.85 -2.59
N SER A 236 -20.80 -4.91 -2.12
CA SER A 236 -21.26 -3.75 -1.35
C SER A 236 -22.20 -2.85 -2.16
N LEU A 237 -21.89 -2.61 -3.44
CA LEU A 237 -22.71 -1.77 -4.33
C LEU A 237 -24.05 -2.45 -4.67
N MET A 238 -24.03 -3.78 -4.81
CA MET A 238 -25.22 -4.61 -4.93
C MET A 238 -26.03 -4.68 -3.62
N LYS A 239 -25.57 -4.03 -2.53
CA LYS A 239 -26.18 -4.09 -1.19
C LYS A 239 -26.34 -5.52 -0.68
N ASP A 240 -25.37 -6.37 -1.02
CA ASP A 240 -25.39 -7.82 -0.75
C ASP A 240 -26.59 -8.57 -1.35
N LYS A 241 -27.24 -8.00 -2.38
CA LYS A 241 -28.37 -8.60 -3.11
C LYS A 241 -27.93 -9.05 -4.48
N GLY A 242 -27.79 -10.36 -4.66
CA GLY A 242 -27.33 -11.00 -5.89
C GLY A 242 -26.27 -12.06 -5.56
N GLU A 243 -25.44 -12.41 -6.54
CA GLU A 243 -24.37 -13.41 -6.35
C GLU A 243 -23.08 -12.93 -7.01
N VAL A 244 -21.98 -12.93 -6.26
CA VAL A 244 -20.65 -12.62 -6.77
C VAL A 244 -19.76 -13.86 -6.63
N ILE A 245 -19.47 -14.50 -7.77
CA ILE A 245 -18.57 -15.64 -7.85
C ILE A 245 -17.15 -15.10 -8.01
N ALA A 246 -16.33 -15.31 -7.00
CA ALA A 246 -14.92 -14.91 -7.00
C ALA A 246 -14.04 -16.12 -7.25
N VAL A 247 -13.05 -16.01 -8.12
CA VAL A 247 -12.15 -17.12 -8.43
C VAL A 247 -10.70 -16.65 -8.45
N ASP A 248 -9.82 -17.49 -7.91
CA ASP A 248 -8.38 -17.33 -8.02
C ASP A 248 -7.70 -18.71 -8.02
N ARG A 249 -6.49 -18.77 -8.57
CA ARG A 249 -5.76 -20.03 -8.81
C ARG A 249 -5.19 -20.61 -7.53
N SER A 250 -4.85 -19.78 -6.55
CA SER A 250 -4.19 -20.20 -5.30
C SER A 250 -5.18 -20.32 -4.15
N HIS A 251 -5.01 -21.36 -3.32
CA HIS A 251 -5.83 -21.54 -2.12
C HIS A 251 -5.69 -20.37 -1.13
N ASN A 252 -4.46 -19.92 -0.88
CA ASN A 252 -4.20 -18.81 0.06
C ASN A 252 -4.87 -17.52 -0.41
N LYS A 253 -4.83 -17.25 -1.71
CA LYS A 253 -5.49 -16.11 -2.34
C LYS A 253 -7.01 -16.17 -2.23
N VAL A 254 -7.59 -17.36 -2.35
CA VAL A 254 -9.03 -17.56 -2.14
C VAL A 254 -9.41 -17.35 -0.67
N LEU A 255 -8.56 -17.78 0.25
CA LEU A 255 -8.75 -17.55 1.68
C LEU A 255 -8.72 -16.04 2.02
N GLU A 256 -7.83 -15.26 1.39
CA GLU A 256 -7.83 -13.79 1.53
C GLU A 256 -9.17 -13.17 1.15
N ILE A 257 -9.81 -13.65 0.06
CA ILE A 257 -11.12 -13.16 -0.37
C ILE A 257 -12.20 -13.51 0.66
N HIS A 258 -12.22 -14.75 1.15
CA HIS A 258 -13.16 -15.19 2.19
C HIS A 258 -13.03 -14.38 3.48
N ASN A 259 -11.80 -14.19 3.94
CA ASN A 259 -11.51 -13.42 5.15
C ASN A 259 -11.97 -11.96 4.99
N LEU A 260 -11.70 -11.34 3.84
CA LEU A 260 -12.13 -9.98 3.58
C LEU A 260 -13.66 -9.85 3.43
N ALA A 261 -14.32 -10.83 2.80
CA ALA A 261 -15.78 -10.86 2.72
C ALA A 261 -16.42 -10.99 4.12
N ALA A 262 -15.88 -11.87 4.97
CA ALA A 262 -16.33 -12.06 6.34
C ALA A 262 -16.08 -10.81 7.22
N GLU A 263 -14.91 -10.17 7.09
CA GLU A 263 -14.58 -8.93 7.79
C GLU A 263 -15.57 -7.79 7.47
N LEU A 264 -16.05 -7.75 6.23
CA LEU A 264 -17.00 -6.74 5.75
C LEU A 264 -18.47 -7.19 5.88
N GLY A 265 -18.74 -8.39 6.40
CA GLY A 265 -20.09 -8.92 6.59
C GLY A 265 -20.88 -9.18 5.29
N LEU A 266 -20.20 -9.51 4.19
CA LEU A 266 -20.81 -9.73 2.88
C LEU A 266 -21.09 -11.22 2.65
N ASN A 267 -22.34 -11.58 2.36
CA ASN A 267 -22.79 -12.97 2.21
C ASN A 267 -23.04 -13.40 0.75
N SER A 268 -23.20 -12.44 -0.17
CA SER A 268 -23.40 -12.69 -1.60
C SER A 268 -22.15 -13.18 -2.33
N ILE A 269 -20.99 -13.20 -1.67
CA ILE A 269 -19.71 -13.59 -2.26
C ILE A 269 -19.45 -15.08 -2.04
N THR A 270 -19.23 -15.81 -3.12
CA THR A 270 -18.74 -17.20 -3.06
C THR A 270 -17.40 -17.30 -3.77
N ALA A 271 -16.34 -17.64 -3.03
CA ALA A 271 -14.98 -17.72 -3.57
C ALA A 271 -14.51 -19.17 -3.79
N TYR A 272 -13.99 -19.45 -4.98
CA TYR A 272 -13.51 -20.77 -5.39
C TYR A 272 -12.03 -20.75 -5.79
N LYS A 273 -11.32 -21.84 -5.48
CA LYS A 273 -10.02 -22.15 -6.06
C LYS A 273 -10.22 -22.73 -7.45
N LEU A 274 -9.95 -21.94 -8.47
CA LEU A 274 -10.13 -22.35 -9.87
C LEU A 274 -9.09 -21.67 -10.76
N ASP A 275 -8.62 -22.40 -11.77
CA ASP A 275 -7.93 -21.80 -12.90
C ASP A 275 -8.98 -21.23 -13.86
N ALA A 276 -9.10 -19.91 -13.93
CA ALA A 276 -10.10 -19.24 -14.76
C ALA A 276 -10.01 -19.65 -16.25
N LEU A 277 -8.81 -20.01 -16.74
CA LEU A 277 -8.61 -20.50 -18.11
C LEU A 277 -9.25 -21.88 -18.36
N LYS A 278 -9.66 -22.58 -17.30
CA LYS A 278 -10.29 -23.90 -17.32
C LYS A 278 -11.73 -23.86 -16.80
N ALA A 279 -12.30 -22.67 -16.61
CA ALA A 279 -13.64 -22.49 -16.04
C ALA A 279 -14.77 -22.74 -17.04
N VAL A 280 -14.46 -22.98 -18.33
CA VAL A 280 -15.46 -23.25 -19.37
C VAL A 280 -15.62 -24.75 -19.57
N HIS A 281 -16.85 -25.24 -19.49
CA HIS A 281 -17.19 -26.63 -19.78
C HIS A 281 -17.02 -26.92 -21.28
N LYS A 282 -16.16 -27.88 -21.64
CA LYS A 282 -16.02 -28.36 -23.03
C LYS A 282 -17.18 -29.29 -23.39
N ASN A 283 -18.38 -28.77 -23.71
CA ASN A 283 -19.41 -29.56 -24.39
C ASN A 283 -20.20 -28.70 -25.39
N LYS A 284 -20.11 -29.09 -26.68
CA LYS A 284 -20.84 -28.63 -27.87
C LYS A 284 -20.64 -27.17 -28.33
N LEU A 285 -19.48 -26.88 -28.89
CA LEU A 285 -19.40 -26.01 -30.09
C LEU A 285 -19.79 -26.86 -31.31
N ASN A 286 -21.04 -27.31 -31.39
CA ASN A 286 -21.59 -27.87 -32.62
C ASN A 286 -22.44 -26.78 -33.27
N GLY A 287 -21.87 -26.12 -34.29
CA GLY A 287 -22.59 -25.33 -35.28
C GLY A 287 -23.17 -23.99 -34.78
N ASP A 288 -22.73 -22.91 -35.43
CA ASP A 288 -23.39 -21.61 -35.47
C ASP A 288 -23.50 -20.84 -34.15
N THR A 289 -22.43 -20.12 -33.82
CA THR A 289 -22.58 -18.85 -33.10
C THR A 289 -21.65 -17.84 -33.73
N LYS A 290 -22.22 -16.99 -34.61
CA LYS A 290 -21.58 -15.74 -35.03
C LYS A 290 -21.61 -14.78 -33.83
N PHE A 291 -20.46 -14.18 -33.55
CA PHE A 291 -20.29 -13.12 -32.56
C PHE A 291 -21.18 -11.91 -32.87
#